data_AF-A0A285TFX7-F1
#
_entry.id   AF-A0A285TFX7-F1
#
_cell.length_a   1.000
_cell.length_b   1.000
_cell.length_c   1.000
_cell.angle_alpha   90.00
_cell.angle_beta   90.00
_cell.angle_gamma   90.00
#
_symmetry.space_group_name_H-M   'P 1'
#
loop_
_entity.id
_entity.type
_entity.pdbx_description
1 polymer ?
#
loop_
_entity_poly.entity_id
_entity_poly.type
_entity_poly.pdbx_seq_one_letter_code
_entity_poly.pdbx_strand_id
1 'polypeptide(L)'
;MGRVLAAEHDPYEISPASNPWASHLPALLDLLDGLARNAVNDTNATSLGFLNHLRQIEDRVLAANQGTAAFLERLGDIDKLAAGQEQERQMLDRALHEAIDFGARVRADILASHHALRSISGAIEQMNGELVRIGRISKEIGILSVNASIESARAGDAGLGFSVIAQSIRGLANDTQSITERLRPLVHKMHSEVQANGFEAGRSALDASGSKLADQLTDQGALLSEVAQKMAGMSTSYADLIDVKRQRNAASRKAGEQLEDEIRSALASAQTGDIIRQQIELIIDVIGQMRAIAQTAPDNTTVDVQLGALMESIANSYVMKIQHDVHQGVTGMAAAQPSEDLPRFELF
;
A
#
# COMPACT_ATOMS: atom_id res chain seq x y z
N MET A 1 85.35 75.08 31.58
CA MET A 1 85.76 74.66 32.93
C MET A 1 84.48 74.37 33.69
N GLY A 2 84.38 73.18 34.28
CA GLY A 2 83.12 72.47 34.48
C GLY A 2 82.17 73.05 35.54
N ARG A 3 80.93 72.58 35.45
CA ARG A 3 80.18 72.12 36.62
C ARG A 3 79.08 71.16 36.17
N VAL A 4 79.30 69.90 36.51
CA VAL A 4 78.36 68.78 36.40
C VAL A 4 77.19 69.06 37.34
N LEU A 5 75.97 69.07 36.80
CA LEU A 5 74.74 69.00 37.59
C LEU A 5 74.45 67.52 37.84
N ALA A 6 74.39 67.17 39.13
CA ALA A 6 74.08 65.84 39.61
C ALA A 6 72.65 65.44 39.21
N ALA A 7 72.50 64.23 38.66
CA ALA A 7 71.21 63.60 38.51
C ALA A 7 70.69 63.19 39.90
N GLU A 8 69.53 63.72 40.30
CA GLU A 8 68.73 63.17 41.39
C GLU A 8 68.36 61.73 41.04
N HIS A 9 68.72 60.81 41.93
CA HIS A 9 68.40 59.39 41.82
C HIS A 9 66.95 59.19 42.30
N ASP A 10 66.08 58.72 41.42
CA ASP A 10 64.72 58.30 41.76
C ASP A 10 64.81 57.08 42.70
N PRO A 11 64.29 57.12 43.94
CA PRO A 11 64.42 56.02 44.89
C PRO A 11 63.58 54.78 44.51
N TYR A 12 62.92 54.78 43.35
CA TYR A 12 62.15 53.65 42.82
C TYR A 12 62.65 53.12 41.45
N GLU A 13 63.86 53.45 41.01
CA GLU A 13 64.47 52.73 39.88
C GLU A 13 64.86 51.30 40.30
N ILE A 14 63.99 50.34 40.01
CA ILE A 14 64.28 48.91 40.12
C ILE A 14 65.36 48.57 39.08
N SER A 15 66.61 48.40 39.54
CA SER A 15 67.70 47.88 38.73
C SER A 15 67.33 46.47 38.19
N PRO A 16 67.54 46.16 36.90
CA PRO A 16 67.21 44.85 36.29
C PRO A 16 68.12 43.70 36.76
N ALA A 17 68.88 43.88 37.85
CA ALA A 17 69.64 42.82 38.49
C ALA A 17 68.73 41.94 39.35
N SER A 18 68.48 40.72 38.83
CA SER A 18 67.91 39.56 39.51
C SER A 18 66.56 39.79 40.18
N ASN A 19 65.51 40.01 39.39
CA ASN A 19 64.17 39.67 39.85
C ASN A 19 64.14 38.14 40.07
N PRO A 20 64.06 37.61 41.32
CA PRO A 20 64.42 36.21 41.56
C PRO A 20 63.46 35.22 40.90
N TRP A 21 62.23 35.64 40.59
CA TRP A 21 61.21 34.89 39.87
C TRP A 21 61.24 35.08 38.34
N ALA A 22 62.25 35.80 37.80
CA ALA A 22 62.38 36.03 36.35
C ALA A 22 62.69 34.75 35.56
N SER A 23 63.17 33.70 36.19
CA SER A 23 63.52 32.43 35.54
C SER A 23 62.28 31.60 35.20
N HIS A 24 61.40 31.35 36.18
CA HIS A 24 60.32 30.36 36.01
C HIS A 24 58.93 30.98 35.88
N LEU A 25 58.66 32.16 36.45
CA LEU A 25 57.31 32.74 36.39
C LEU A 25 56.86 33.07 34.96
N PRO A 26 57.67 33.70 34.09
CA PRO A 26 57.26 33.96 32.70
C PRO A 26 56.97 32.67 31.93
N ALA A 27 57.84 31.66 32.05
CA ALA A 27 57.65 30.36 31.41
C ALA A 27 56.36 29.67 31.89
N LEU A 28 56.04 29.77 33.18
CA LEU A 28 54.84 29.15 33.73
C LEU A 28 53.55 29.89 33.31
N LEU A 29 53.63 31.22 33.15
CA LEU A 29 52.53 32.01 32.58
C LEU A 29 52.32 31.73 31.09
N ASP A 30 53.39 31.61 30.31
CA ASP A 30 53.33 31.24 28.89
C ASP A 30 52.81 29.81 28.72
N LEU A 31 53.15 28.90 29.63
CA LEU A 31 52.62 27.53 29.66
C LEU A 31 51.11 27.53 29.91
N LEU A 32 50.65 28.27 30.90
CA LEU A 32 49.22 28.40 31.20
C LEU A 32 48.44 29.05 30.06
N ASP A 33 49.00 30.09 29.43
CA ASP A 33 48.41 30.73 28.24
C ASP A 33 48.34 29.75 27.06
N GLY A 34 49.40 28.99 26.81
CA GLY A 34 49.42 27.96 25.76
C GLY A 34 48.38 26.85 25.99
N LEU A 35 48.32 26.30 27.21
CA LEU A 35 47.33 25.28 27.58
C LEU A 35 45.89 25.84 27.51
N ALA A 36 45.67 27.07 27.99
CA ALA A 36 44.36 27.71 27.94
C ALA A 36 43.91 27.98 26.50
N ARG A 37 44.81 28.46 25.63
CA ARG A 37 44.52 28.66 24.21
C ARG A 37 44.17 27.36 23.52
N ASN A 38 44.91 26.28 23.80
CA ASN A 38 44.60 24.96 23.25
C ASN A 38 43.24 24.46 23.74
N ALA A 39 42.96 24.53 25.04
CA ALA A 39 41.67 24.15 25.59
C ALA A 39 40.52 24.93 24.94
N VAL A 40 40.66 26.24 24.73
CA VAL A 40 39.66 27.08 24.05
C VAL A 40 39.49 26.68 22.57
N ASN A 41 40.60 26.49 21.85
CA ASN A 41 40.56 26.10 20.44
C ASN A 41 39.91 24.72 20.25
N ASP A 42 40.31 23.74 21.07
CA ASP A 42 39.78 22.39 21.06
C ASP A 42 38.30 22.38 21.48
N THR A 43 37.89 23.21 22.44
CA THR A 43 36.47 23.37 22.83
C THR A 43 35.63 23.85 21.66
N ASN A 44 36.09 24.88 20.96
CA ASN A 44 35.38 25.43 19.81
C ASN A 44 35.29 24.40 18.68
N ALA A 45 36.40 23.74 18.36
CA ALA A 45 36.45 22.71 17.32
C ALA A 45 35.54 21.52 17.65
N THR A 46 35.61 21.01 18.89
CA THR A 46 34.82 19.87 19.37
C THR A 46 33.33 20.20 19.40
N SER A 47 32.96 21.38 19.92
CA SER A 47 31.56 21.81 20.00
C SER A 47 30.93 21.96 18.61
N LEU A 48 31.67 22.55 17.66
CA LEU A 48 31.22 22.67 16.27
C LEU A 48 31.12 21.30 15.59
N GLY A 49 32.11 20.42 15.81
CA GLY A 49 32.11 19.06 15.27
C GLY A 49 30.91 18.24 15.77
N PHE A 50 30.67 18.26 17.08
CA PHE A 50 29.55 17.56 17.71
C PHE A 50 28.19 18.03 17.18
N LEU A 51 27.97 19.34 17.10
CA LEU A 51 26.74 19.89 16.52
C LEU A 51 26.56 19.49 15.06
N ASN A 52 27.65 19.42 14.28
CA ASN A 52 27.57 19.01 12.89
C ASN A 52 27.20 17.51 12.76
N HIS A 53 27.76 16.64 13.61
CA HIS A 53 27.34 15.23 13.68
C HIS A 53 25.87 15.08 14.08
N LEU A 54 25.40 15.82 15.09
CA LEU A 54 23.99 15.80 15.48
C LEU A 54 23.05 16.21 14.34
N ARG A 55 23.41 17.26 13.59
CA ARG A 55 22.65 17.68 12.42
C ARG A 55 22.64 16.62 11.32
N GLN A 56 23.77 15.97 11.07
CA GLN A 56 23.85 14.87 10.09
C GLN A 56 23.00 13.67 10.51
N ILE A 57 22.98 13.33 11.81
CA ILE A 57 22.09 12.30 12.37
C ILE A 57 20.63 12.68 12.12
N GLU A 58 20.23 13.91 12.43
CA GLU A 58 18.87 14.41 12.21
C GLU A 58 18.46 14.30 10.73
N ASP A 59 19.28 14.83 9.81
CA ASP A 59 19.01 14.81 8.37
C ASP A 59 18.82 13.36 7.85
N ARG A 60 19.67 12.43 8.32
CA ARG A 60 19.59 11.01 7.95
C ARG A 60 18.31 10.36 8.47
N VAL A 61 17.93 10.61 9.73
CA VAL A 61 16.69 10.08 10.32
C VAL A 61 15.47 10.64 9.59
N LEU A 62 15.45 11.93 9.27
CA LEU A 62 14.37 12.56 8.52
C LEU A 62 14.22 11.94 7.13
N ALA A 63 15.30 11.78 6.37
CA ALA A 63 15.27 11.12 5.07
C ALA A 63 14.83 9.63 5.15
N ALA A 64 15.26 8.93 6.20
CA ALA A 64 14.86 7.56 6.51
C ALA A 64 13.37 7.45 6.94
N ASN A 65 12.78 8.51 7.48
CA ASN A 65 11.35 8.52 7.79
C ASN A 65 10.50 8.93 6.57
N GLN A 66 10.91 9.96 5.83
CA GLN A 66 10.19 10.46 4.64
C GLN A 66 10.02 9.38 3.58
N GLY A 67 11.07 8.64 3.22
CA GLY A 67 10.93 7.58 2.23
C GLY A 67 10.11 6.37 2.73
N THR A 68 9.94 6.21 4.05
CA THR A 68 9.07 5.17 4.63
C THR A 68 7.61 5.61 4.53
N ALA A 69 7.32 6.89 4.78
CA ALA A 69 5.99 7.47 4.57
C ALA A 69 5.55 7.33 3.10
N ALA A 70 6.40 7.69 2.14
CA ALA A 70 6.09 7.55 0.71
C ALA A 70 5.86 6.08 0.29
N PHE A 71 6.60 5.14 0.88
CA PHE A 71 6.37 3.71 0.65
C PHE A 71 5.01 3.23 1.20
N LEU A 72 4.63 3.69 2.40
CA LEU A 72 3.33 3.38 3.01
C LEU A 72 2.16 3.99 2.23
N GLU A 73 2.32 5.19 1.68
CA GLU A 73 1.34 5.82 0.79
C GLU A 73 1.11 4.97 -0.46
N ARG A 74 2.20 4.59 -1.15
CA ARG A 74 2.14 3.73 -2.34
C ARG A 74 1.54 2.35 -2.05
N LEU A 75 1.81 1.78 -0.87
CA LEU A 75 1.14 0.57 -0.40
C LEU A 75 -0.37 0.77 -0.25
N GLY A 76 -0.79 1.86 0.39
CA GLY A 76 -2.20 2.19 0.57
C GLY A 76 -2.96 2.37 -0.75
N ASP A 77 -2.31 2.95 -1.77
CA ASP A 77 -2.91 3.08 -3.10
C ASP A 77 -3.09 1.73 -3.81
N ILE A 78 -2.12 0.83 -3.68
CA ILE A 78 -2.23 -0.54 -4.21
C ILE A 78 -3.34 -1.32 -3.50
N ASP A 79 -3.46 -1.19 -2.18
CA ASP A 79 -4.51 -1.86 -1.41
C ASP A 79 -5.91 -1.35 -1.80
N LYS A 80 -6.08 -0.04 -2.04
CA LYS A 80 -7.34 0.52 -2.54
C LYS A 80 -7.68 -0.01 -3.94
N LEU A 81 -6.69 -0.07 -4.82
CA LEU A 81 -6.87 -0.65 -6.16
C LEU A 81 -7.29 -2.11 -6.07
N ALA A 82 -6.63 -2.90 -5.20
CA ALA A 82 -6.96 -4.30 -4.98
C ALA A 82 -8.39 -4.50 -4.43
N ALA A 83 -8.81 -3.67 -3.47
CA ALA A 83 -10.17 -3.70 -2.94
C ALA A 83 -11.22 -3.37 -4.00
N GLY A 84 -10.98 -2.33 -4.82
CA GLY A 84 -11.85 -1.97 -5.94
C GLY A 84 -11.95 -3.09 -6.98
N GLN A 85 -10.83 -3.74 -7.30
CA GLN A 85 -10.79 -4.89 -8.21
C GLN A 85 -11.59 -6.09 -7.70
N GLU A 86 -11.49 -6.43 -6.42
CA GLU A 86 -12.27 -7.54 -5.86
C GLU A 86 -13.77 -7.25 -5.89
N GLN A 87 -14.18 -6.01 -5.64
CA GLN A 87 -15.58 -5.60 -5.76
C GLN A 87 -16.10 -5.71 -7.21
N GLU A 88 -15.33 -5.23 -8.20
CA GLU A 88 -15.66 -5.39 -9.63
C GLU A 88 -15.80 -6.86 -10.01
N ARG A 89 -14.86 -7.71 -9.58
CA ARG A 89 -14.88 -9.16 -9.83
C ARG A 89 -16.13 -9.83 -9.26
N GLN A 90 -16.56 -9.45 -8.05
CA GLN A 90 -17.78 -9.98 -7.43
C GLN A 90 -19.08 -9.50 -8.10
N MET A 91 -19.10 -8.28 -8.64
CA MET A 91 -20.24 -7.81 -9.44
C MET A 91 -20.33 -8.59 -10.75
N LEU A 92 -19.19 -8.82 -11.39
CA LEU A 92 -19.10 -9.57 -12.64
C LEU A 92 -19.53 -11.04 -12.47
N ASP A 93 -19.07 -11.70 -11.40
CA ASP A 93 -19.45 -13.07 -11.09
C ASP A 93 -20.97 -13.20 -10.87
N ARG A 94 -21.58 -12.26 -10.14
CA ARG A 94 -23.04 -12.21 -9.96
C ARG A 94 -23.78 -12.01 -11.28
N ALA A 95 -23.33 -11.07 -12.11
CA ALA A 95 -23.94 -10.82 -13.42
C ALA A 95 -23.89 -12.06 -14.32
N LEU A 96 -22.75 -12.77 -14.35
CA LEU A 96 -22.58 -14.01 -15.11
C LEU A 96 -23.58 -15.09 -14.67
N HIS A 97 -23.74 -15.29 -13.36
CA HIS A 97 -24.73 -16.23 -12.82
C HIS A 97 -26.16 -15.83 -13.21
N GLU A 98 -26.52 -14.55 -13.12
CA GLU A 98 -27.84 -14.06 -13.53
C GLU A 98 -28.13 -14.30 -15.03
N ALA A 99 -27.13 -14.10 -15.90
CA ALA A 99 -27.26 -14.37 -17.34
C ALA A 99 -27.43 -15.86 -17.65
N ILE A 100 -26.66 -16.73 -16.97
CA ILE A 100 -26.80 -18.19 -17.10
C ILE A 100 -28.20 -18.64 -16.65
N ASP A 101 -28.68 -18.15 -15.50
CA ASP A 101 -30.01 -18.48 -14.99
C ASP A 101 -31.13 -17.93 -15.89
N PHE A 102 -30.95 -16.73 -16.46
CA PHE A 102 -31.87 -16.18 -17.45
C PHE A 102 -31.94 -17.07 -18.69
N GLY A 103 -30.80 -17.46 -19.26
CA GLY A 103 -30.75 -18.37 -20.41
C GLY A 103 -31.39 -19.74 -20.11
N ALA A 104 -31.20 -20.27 -18.90
CA ALA A 104 -31.82 -21.52 -18.46
C ALA A 104 -33.36 -21.41 -18.39
N ARG A 105 -33.88 -20.30 -17.84
CA ARG A 105 -35.33 -20.02 -17.76
C ARG A 105 -35.96 -19.86 -19.14
N VAL A 106 -35.36 -19.05 -20.01
CA VAL A 106 -35.82 -18.87 -21.40
C VAL A 106 -35.93 -20.21 -22.13
N ARG A 107 -34.90 -21.07 -22.01
CA ARG A 107 -34.92 -22.40 -22.63
C ARG A 107 -36.05 -23.27 -22.08
N ALA A 108 -36.31 -23.24 -20.78
CA ALA A 108 -37.37 -24.01 -20.15
C ALA A 108 -38.77 -23.56 -20.63
N ASP A 109 -39.00 -22.25 -20.67
CA ASP A 109 -40.28 -21.66 -21.11
C ASP A 109 -40.58 -22.00 -22.57
N ILE A 110 -39.56 -22.00 -23.43
CA ILE A 110 -39.70 -22.37 -24.85
C ILE A 110 -40.06 -23.83 -25.00
N LEU A 111 -39.40 -24.74 -24.26
CA LEU A 111 -39.73 -26.17 -24.29
C LEU A 111 -41.17 -26.42 -23.81
N ALA A 112 -41.59 -25.73 -22.75
CA ALA A 112 -42.95 -25.82 -22.23
C ALA A 112 -43.98 -25.32 -23.27
N SER A 113 -43.71 -24.18 -23.91
CA SER A 113 -44.58 -23.61 -24.95
C SER A 113 -44.70 -24.53 -26.17
N HIS A 114 -43.57 -25.09 -26.64
CA HIS A 114 -43.58 -26.10 -27.72
C HIS A 114 -44.39 -27.34 -27.36
N HIS A 115 -44.27 -27.83 -26.12
CA HIS A 115 -45.05 -28.98 -25.67
C HIS A 115 -46.56 -28.67 -25.64
N ALA A 116 -46.94 -27.49 -25.14
CA ALA A 116 -48.33 -27.04 -25.13
C ALA A 116 -48.92 -26.93 -26.54
N LEU A 117 -48.20 -26.30 -27.48
CA LEU A 117 -48.63 -26.20 -28.88
C LEU A 117 -48.79 -27.56 -29.54
N ARG A 118 -47.87 -28.50 -29.28
CA ARG A 118 -47.96 -29.87 -29.81
C ARG A 118 -49.18 -30.60 -29.25
N SER A 119 -49.49 -30.43 -27.96
CA SER A 119 -50.67 -31.01 -27.33
C SER A 119 -51.96 -30.45 -27.93
N ILE A 120 -52.04 -29.13 -28.16
CA ILE A 120 -53.19 -28.49 -28.81
C ILE A 120 -53.36 -29.01 -30.23
N SER A 121 -52.28 -29.07 -31.03
CA SER A 121 -52.34 -29.62 -32.39
C SER A 121 -52.85 -31.05 -32.42
N GLY A 122 -52.38 -31.91 -31.50
CA GLY A 122 -52.87 -33.29 -31.38
C GLY A 122 -54.35 -33.37 -31.00
N ALA A 123 -54.82 -32.51 -30.10
CA ALA A 123 -56.24 -32.45 -29.72
C ALA A 123 -57.13 -32.00 -30.90
N ILE A 124 -56.66 -31.06 -31.72
CA ILE A 124 -57.34 -30.59 -32.93
C ILE A 124 -57.43 -31.71 -33.98
N GLU A 125 -56.36 -32.49 -34.19
CA GLU A 125 -56.38 -33.65 -35.08
C GLU A 125 -57.39 -34.71 -34.64
N GLN A 126 -57.43 -35.03 -33.33
CA GLN A 126 -58.41 -35.94 -32.76
C GLN A 126 -59.84 -35.43 -32.98
N MET A 127 -60.09 -34.14 -32.73
CA MET A 127 -61.39 -33.51 -32.93
C MET A 127 -61.84 -33.60 -34.40
N ASN A 128 -60.93 -33.38 -35.34
CA ASN A 128 -61.23 -33.53 -36.76
C ASN A 128 -61.59 -34.99 -37.11
N GLY A 129 -60.88 -35.96 -36.53
CA GLY A 129 -61.20 -37.39 -36.66
C GLY A 129 -62.59 -37.74 -36.14
N GLU A 130 -63.00 -37.19 -34.99
CA GLU A 130 -64.35 -37.38 -34.46
C GLU A 130 -65.43 -36.71 -35.31
N LEU A 131 -65.20 -35.50 -35.83
CA LEU A 131 -66.14 -34.85 -36.74
C LEU A 131 -66.37 -35.67 -38.03
N VAL A 132 -65.32 -36.31 -38.56
CA VAL A 132 -65.44 -37.23 -39.70
C VAL A 132 -66.27 -38.47 -39.32
N ARG A 133 -66.04 -39.05 -38.14
CA ARG A 133 -66.85 -40.17 -37.62
C ARG A 133 -68.32 -39.80 -37.45
N ILE A 134 -68.61 -38.67 -36.83
CA ILE A 134 -69.99 -38.18 -36.62
C ILE A 134 -70.67 -37.96 -37.97
N GLY A 135 -69.99 -37.32 -38.93
CA GLY A 135 -70.54 -37.14 -40.28
C GLY A 135 -70.88 -38.47 -40.98
N ARG A 136 -70.02 -39.48 -40.82
CA ARG A 136 -70.28 -40.83 -41.35
C ARG A 136 -71.49 -41.49 -40.68
N ILE A 137 -71.57 -41.44 -39.34
CA ILE A 137 -72.70 -41.97 -38.57
C ILE A 137 -74.00 -41.26 -38.98
N SER A 138 -73.97 -39.94 -39.13
CA SER A 138 -75.12 -39.14 -39.55
C SER A 138 -75.64 -39.58 -40.92
N LYS A 139 -74.73 -39.81 -41.87
CA LYS A 139 -75.08 -40.32 -43.20
C LYS A 139 -75.69 -41.73 -43.14
N GLU A 140 -75.15 -42.59 -42.29
CA GLU A 140 -75.63 -43.96 -42.07
C GLU A 140 -77.04 -43.97 -41.45
N ILE A 141 -77.28 -43.14 -40.43
CA ILE A 141 -78.61 -42.91 -39.83
C ILE A 141 -79.59 -42.37 -40.88
N GLY A 142 -79.14 -41.43 -41.72
CA GLY A 142 -79.94 -40.90 -42.83
C GLY A 142 -80.40 -41.99 -43.80
N ILE A 143 -79.50 -42.92 -44.16
CA ILE A 143 -79.80 -44.09 -45.01
C ILE A 143 -80.78 -45.04 -44.30
N LEU A 144 -80.56 -45.35 -43.02
CA LEU A 144 -81.47 -46.17 -42.22
C LEU A 144 -82.88 -45.57 -42.14
N SER A 145 -82.97 -44.25 -41.95
CA SER A 145 -84.23 -43.50 -41.97
C SER A 145 -84.94 -43.61 -43.32
N VAL A 146 -84.21 -43.53 -44.44
CA VAL A 146 -84.79 -43.73 -45.78
C VAL A 146 -85.44 -45.11 -45.88
N ASN A 147 -84.73 -46.15 -45.45
CA ASN A 147 -85.22 -47.52 -45.50
C ASN A 147 -86.45 -47.70 -44.59
N ALA A 148 -86.45 -47.08 -43.41
CA ALA A 148 -87.59 -47.11 -42.49
C ALA A 148 -88.82 -46.35 -43.05
N SER A 149 -88.63 -45.22 -43.73
CA SER A 149 -89.70 -44.49 -44.42
C SER A 149 -90.29 -45.33 -45.57
N ILE A 150 -89.45 -46.03 -46.34
CA ILE A 150 -89.90 -46.93 -47.42
C ILE A 150 -90.73 -48.08 -46.85
N GLU A 151 -90.26 -48.75 -45.79
CA GLU A 151 -90.98 -49.88 -45.20
C GLU A 151 -92.27 -49.42 -44.49
N SER A 152 -92.27 -48.22 -43.90
CA SER A 152 -93.49 -47.59 -43.36
C SER A 152 -94.53 -47.32 -44.45
N ALA A 153 -94.11 -46.83 -45.62
CA ALA A 153 -95.00 -46.64 -46.77
C ALA A 153 -95.54 -47.98 -47.31
N ARG A 154 -94.72 -49.04 -47.24
CA ARG A 154 -95.08 -50.39 -47.66
C ARG A 154 -96.12 -51.05 -46.75
N ALA A 155 -96.15 -50.70 -45.47
CA ALA A 155 -97.13 -51.15 -44.49
C ALA A 155 -98.51 -50.44 -44.59
N GLY A 156 -98.66 -49.44 -45.47
CA GLY A 156 -99.93 -48.73 -45.67
C GLY A 156 -100.40 -47.98 -44.42
N ASP A 157 -101.69 -48.07 -44.09
CA ASP A 157 -102.30 -47.34 -42.97
C ASP A 157 -101.69 -47.72 -41.60
N ALA A 158 -101.19 -48.94 -41.44
CA ALA A 158 -100.52 -49.40 -40.22
C ALA A 158 -99.14 -48.75 -40.00
N GLY A 159 -98.53 -48.19 -41.04
CA GLY A 159 -97.19 -47.59 -41.03
C GLY A 159 -97.15 -46.07 -40.83
N LEU A 160 -98.30 -45.39 -40.77
CA LEU A 160 -98.37 -43.91 -40.72
C LEU A 160 -97.57 -43.30 -39.55
N GLY A 161 -97.64 -43.89 -38.35
CA GLY A 161 -96.87 -43.43 -37.19
C GLY A 161 -95.35 -43.64 -37.34
N PHE A 162 -94.95 -44.76 -37.95
CA PHE A 162 -93.53 -45.05 -38.23
C PHE A 162 -92.95 -44.16 -39.32
N SER A 163 -93.78 -43.73 -40.29
CA SER A 163 -93.38 -42.78 -41.33
C SER A 163 -92.95 -41.42 -40.74
N VAL A 164 -93.73 -40.90 -39.78
CA VAL A 164 -93.42 -39.64 -39.08
C VAL A 164 -92.09 -39.77 -38.31
N ILE A 165 -91.90 -40.86 -37.57
CA ILE A 165 -90.65 -41.12 -36.83
C ILE A 165 -89.46 -41.20 -37.79
N ALA A 166 -89.59 -41.93 -38.90
CA ALA A 166 -88.51 -42.08 -39.88
C ALA A 166 -88.14 -40.73 -40.54
N GLN A 167 -89.10 -39.85 -40.75
CA GLN A 167 -88.87 -38.50 -41.29
C GLN A 167 -88.22 -37.57 -40.26
N SER A 168 -88.61 -37.65 -38.98
CA SER A 168 -87.95 -36.93 -37.89
C SER A 168 -86.49 -37.39 -37.70
N ILE A 169 -86.22 -38.70 -37.77
CA ILE A 169 -84.84 -39.24 -37.73
C ILE A 169 -84.02 -38.72 -38.91
N ARG A 170 -84.62 -38.63 -40.11
CA ARG A 170 -83.98 -38.05 -41.30
C ARG A 170 -83.59 -36.60 -41.09
N GLY A 171 -84.50 -35.80 -40.54
CA GLY A 171 -84.26 -34.40 -40.21
C GLY A 171 -83.09 -34.26 -39.26
N LEU A 172 -83.08 -35.05 -38.18
CA LEU A 172 -82.02 -35.04 -37.18
C LEU A 172 -80.65 -35.46 -37.75
N ALA A 173 -80.63 -36.45 -38.65
CA ALA A 173 -79.43 -36.87 -39.37
C ALA A 173 -78.91 -35.80 -40.34
N ASN A 174 -79.80 -35.09 -41.04
CA ASN A 174 -79.40 -33.99 -41.91
C ASN A 174 -78.87 -32.79 -41.11
N ASP A 175 -79.52 -32.46 -39.99
CA ASP A 175 -79.09 -31.38 -39.09
C ASP A 175 -77.73 -31.69 -38.47
N THR A 176 -77.54 -32.92 -37.99
CA THR A 176 -76.25 -33.37 -37.44
C THR A 176 -75.15 -33.30 -38.49
N GLN A 177 -75.44 -33.71 -39.74
CA GLN A 177 -74.48 -33.60 -40.84
C GLN A 177 -74.14 -32.14 -41.14
N SER A 178 -75.14 -31.26 -41.22
CA SER A 178 -74.94 -29.82 -41.41
C SER A 178 -74.09 -29.19 -40.31
N ILE A 179 -74.31 -29.57 -39.05
CA ILE A 179 -73.50 -29.14 -37.91
C ILE A 179 -72.04 -29.59 -38.09
N THR A 180 -71.80 -30.87 -38.42
CA THR A 180 -70.42 -31.33 -38.67
C THR A 180 -69.74 -30.65 -39.85
N GLU A 181 -70.47 -30.36 -40.92
CA GLU A 181 -69.95 -29.63 -42.09
C GLU A 181 -69.62 -28.17 -41.75
N ARG A 182 -70.39 -27.53 -40.87
CA ARG A 182 -70.10 -26.19 -40.34
C ARG A 182 -68.94 -26.16 -39.34
N LEU A 183 -68.76 -27.20 -38.53
CA LEU A 183 -67.69 -27.28 -37.53
C LEU A 183 -66.32 -27.58 -38.17
N ARG A 184 -66.28 -28.36 -39.25
CA ARG A 184 -65.02 -28.74 -39.93
C ARG A 184 -64.14 -27.53 -40.33
N PRO A 185 -64.65 -26.46 -40.97
CA PRO A 185 -63.84 -25.28 -41.29
C PRO A 185 -63.39 -24.50 -40.04
N LEU A 186 -64.16 -24.50 -38.95
CA LEU A 186 -63.76 -23.88 -37.67
C LEU A 186 -62.57 -24.62 -37.06
N VAL A 187 -62.60 -25.95 -37.01
CA VAL A 187 -61.48 -26.78 -36.53
C VAL A 187 -60.25 -26.62 -37.43
N HIS A 188 -60.44 -26.57 -38.75
CA HIS A 188 -59.35 -26.33 -39.68
C HIS A 188 -58.73 -24.94 -39.49
N LYS A 189 -59.55 -23.91 -39.25
CA LYS A 189 -59.09 -22.57 -38.91
C LYS A 189 -58.28 -22.58 -37.61
N MET A 190 -58.77 -23.23 -36.55
CA MET A 190 -58.01 -23.38 -35.29
C MET A 190 -56.66 -24.07 -35.53
N HIS A 191 -56.62 -25.12 -36.36
CA HIS A 191 -55.37 -25.78 -36.70
C HIS A 191 -54.38 -24.82 -37.36
N SER A 192 -54.85 -24.05 -38.35
CA SER A 192 -54.02 -23.08 -39.05
C SER A 192 -53.52 -21.95 -38.14
N GLU A 193 -54.36 -21.46 -37.21
CA GLU A 193 -53.97 -20.41 -36.27
C GLU A 193 -52.93 -20.90 -35.26
N VAL A 194 -53.06 -22.14 -34.77
CA VAL A 194 -52.05 -22.76 -33.89
C VAL A 194 -50.73 -22.96 -34.62
N GLN A 195 -50.77 -23.43 -35.87
CA GLN A 195 -49.58 -23.66 -36.69
C GLN A 195 -48.87 -22.36 -37.08
N ALA A 196 -49.61 -21.36 -37.56
CA ALA A 196 -49.05 -20.08 -37.96
C ALA A 196 -48.65 -19.25 -36.74
N ASN A 197 -49.63 -18.87 -35.89
CA ASN A 197 -49.40 -17.86 -34.86
C ASN A 197 -48.70 -18.44 -33.62
N GLY A 198 -49.02 -19.68 -33.24
CA GLY A 198 -48.45 -20.30 -32.04
C GLY A 198 -46.94 -20.54 -32.17
N PHE A 199 -46.51 -21.17 -33.27
CA PHE A 199 -45.10 -21.43 -33.52
C PHE A 199 -44.32 -20.17 -33.89
N GLU A 200 -44.93 -19.25 -34.65
CA GLU A 200 -44.28 -17.98 -34.98
C GLU A 200 -44.07 -17.09 -33.75
N ALA A 201 -45.05 -17.00 -32.85
CA ALA A 201 -44.90 -16.31 -31.58
C ALA A 201 -43.81 -16.96 -30.71
N GLY A 202 -43.76 -18.29 -30.64
CA GLY A 202 -42.70 -19.02 -29.93
C GLY A 202 -41.30 -18.73 -30.50
N ARG A 203 -41.18 -18.70 -31.84
CA ARG A 203 -39.93 -18.37 -32.52
C ARG A 203 -39.51 -16.92 -32.30
N SER A 204 -40.44 -15.97 -32.38
CA SER A 204 -40.16 -14.55 -32.15
C SER A 204 -39.74 -14.29 -30.70
N ALA A 205 -40.36 -14.96 -29.73
CA ALA A 205 -39.96 -14.90 -28.32
C ALA A 205 -38.55 -15.48 -28.10
N LEU A 206 -38.19 -16.57 -28.79
CA LEU A 206 -36.84 -17.14 -28.77
C LEU A 206 -35.82 -16.16 -29.36
N ASP A 207 -36.09 -15.57 -30.53
CA ASP A 207 -35.19 -14.62 -31.18
C ASP A 207 -34.96 -13.38 -30.28
N ALA A 208 -36.02 -12.83 -29.70
CA ALA A 208 -35.93 -11.68 -28.79
C ALA A 208 -35.14 -12.02 -27.51
N SER A 209 -35.42 -13.17 -26.89
CA SER A 209 -34.73 -13.60 -25.67
C SER A 209 -33.27 -13.97 -25.94
N GLY A 210 -32.99 -14.58 -27.10
CA GLY A 210 -31.65 -14.91 -27.57
C GLY A 210 -30.83 -13.65 -27.86
N SER A 211 -31.42 -12.65 -28.50
CA SER A 211 -30.77 -11.34 -28.70
C SER A 211 -30.43 -10.69 -27.37
N LYS A 212 -31.37 -10.63 -26.43
CA LYS A 212 -31.13 -10.05 -25.10
C LYS A 212 -30.02 -10.77 -24.33
N LEU A 213 -30.00 -12.11 -24.39
CA LEU A 213 -28.93 -12.91 -23.79
C LEU A 213 -27.58 -12.65 -24.46
N ALA A 214 -27.55 -12.53 -25.79
CA ALA A 214 -26.33 -12.21 -26.54
C ALA A 214 -25.78 -10.82 -26.19
N ASP A 215 -26.66 -9.82 -26.06
CA ASP A 215 -26.29 -8.47 -25.62
C ASP A 215 -25.69 -8.51 -24.20
N GLN A 216 -26.37 -9.20 -23.25
CA GLN A 216 -25.88 -9.35 -21.89
C GLN A 216 -24.51 -10.06 -21.83
N LEU A 217 -24.32 -11.13 -22.61
CA LEU A 217 -23.03 -11.83 -22.68
C LEU A 217 -21.93 -10.98 -23.33
N THR A 218 -22.29 -10.10 -24.28
CA THR A 218 -21.35 -9.16 -24.90
C THR A 218 -20.89 -8.12 -23.89
N ASP A 219 -21.82 -7.51 -23.15
CA ASP A 219 -21.51 -6.54 -22.09
C ASP A 219 -20.64 -7.19 -20.99
N GLN A 220 -20.97 -8.43 -20.60
CA GLN A 220 -20.18 -9.20 -19.64
C GLN A 220 -18.78 -9.54 -20.16
N GLY A 221 -18.66 -9.88 -21.44
CA GLY A 221 -17.37 -10.10 -22.09
C GLY A 221 -16.48 -8.86 -22.08
N ALA A 222 -17.05 -7.68 -22.31
CA ALA A 222 -16.33 -6.40 -22.22
C ALA A 222 -15.85 -6.12 -20.80
N LEU A 223 -16.71 -6.31 -19.80
CA LEU A 223 -16.35 -6.17 -18.37
C LEU A 223 -15.28 -7.17 -17.94
N LEU A 224 -15.37 -8.44 -18.40
CA LEU A 224 -14.34 -9.46 -18.17
C LEU A 224 -12.98 -9.02 -18.72
N SER A 225 -12.96 -8.46 -19.92
CA SER A 225 -11.73 -7.95 -20.53
C SER A 225 -11.16 -6.78 -19.74
N GLU A 226 -12.00 -5.86 -19.26
CA GLU A 226 -11.57 -4.73 -18.44
C GLU A 226 -10.97 -5.20 -17.10
N VAL A 227 -11.65 -6.10 -16.39
CA VAL A 227 -11.16 -6.70 -15.14
C VAL A 227 -9.84 -7.44 -15.38
N ALA A 228 -9.72 -8.23 -16.46
CA ALA A 228 -8.48 -8.92 -16.79
C ALA A 228 -7.31 -7.95 -17.06
N GLN A 229 -7.57 -6.84 -17.76
CA GLN A 229 -6.57 -5.80 -18.01
C GLN A 229 -6.13 -5.10 -16.72
N LYS A 230 -7.08 -4.74 -15.85
CA LYS A 230 -6.78 -4.12 -14.55
C LYS A 230 -6.03 -5.10 -13.64
N MET A 231 -6.38 -6.39 -13.63
CA MET A 231 -5.64 -7.44 -12.91
C MET A 231 -4.19 -7.57 -13.41
N ALA A 232 -3.97 -7.52 -14.72
CA ALA A 232 -2.62 -7.51 -15.28
C ALA A 232 -1.83 -6.27 -14.83
N GLY A 233 -2.44 -5.08 -14.87
CA GLY A 233 -1.83 -3.85 -14.36
C GLY A 233 -1.52 -3.89 -12.86
N MET A 234 -2.38 -4.54 -12.07
CA MET A 234 -2.17 -4.75 -10.64
C MET A 234 -1.01 -5.72 -10.37
N SER A 235 -0.88 -6.79 -11.15
CA SER A 235 0.26 -7.71 -11.06
C SER A 235 1.59 -7.00 -11.30
N THR A 236 1.66 -6.14 -12.32
CA THR A 236 2.82 -5.27 -12.57
C THR A 236 3.08 -4.31 -11.41
N SER A 237 2.03 -3.68 -10.87
CA SER A 237 2.14 -2.77 -9.73
C SER A 237 2.67 -3.47 -8.47
N TYR A 238 2.30 -4.74 -8.25
CA TYR A 238 2.84 -5.56 -7.15
C TYR A 238 4.31 -5.93 -7.39
N ALA A 239 4.71 -6.22 -8.62
CA ALA A 239 6.12 -6.46 -8.95
C ALA A 239 6.96 -5.21 -8.66
N ASP A 240 6.51 -4.03 -9.12
CA ASP A 240 7.15 -2.75 -8.83
C ASP A 240 7.25 -2.49 -7.32
N LEU A 241 6.20 -2.82 -6.56
CA LEU A 241 6.18 -2.66 -5.11
C LEU A 241 7.22 -3.55 -4.41
N ILE A 242 7.41 -4.79 -4.88
CA ILE A 242 8.44 -5.68 -4.34
C ILE A 242 9.83 -5.09 -4.58
N ASP A 243 10.07 -4.50 -5.75
CA ASP A 243 11.36 -3.88 -6.06
C ASP A 243 11.59 -2.61 -5.25
N VAL A 244 10.57 -1.75 -5.11
CA VAL A 244 10.63 -0.57 -4.22
C VAL A 244 10.88 -1.00 -2.77
N LYS A 245 10.22 -2.06 -2.29
CA LYS A 245 10.43 -2.61 -0.94
C LYS A 245 11.89 -3.06 -0.76
N ARG A 246 12.45 -3.77 -1.74
CA ARG A 246 13.87 -4.20 -1.71
C ARG A 246 14.81 -3.01 -1.66
N GLN A 247 14.62 -2.02 -2.54
CA GLN A 247 15.41 -0.79 -2.57
C GLN A 247 15.30 -0.03 -1.24
N ARG A 248 14.09 0.07 -0.67
CA ARG A 248 13.86 0.75 0.60
C ARG A 248 14.54 0.06 1.76
N ASN A 249 14.45 -1.26 1.85
CA ASN A 249 15.14 -2.03 2.88
C ASN A 249 16.66 -1.88 2.79
N ALA A 250 17.21 -1.91 1.57
CA ALA A 250 18.64 -1.66 1.35
C ALA A 250 19.05 -0.24 1.77
N ALA A 251 18.27 0.77 1.39
CA ALA A 251 18.50 2.16 1.78
C ALA A 251 18.40 2.35 3.31
N SER A 252 17.43 1.72 3.96
CA SER A 252 17.24 1.80 5.41
C SER A 252 18.39 1.12 6.16
N ARG A 253 18.92 0.00 5.66
CA ARG A 253 20.11 -0.65 6.22
C ARG A 253 21.34 0.25 6.10
N LYS A 254 21.58 0.81 4.91
CA LYS A 254 22.69 1.75 4.68
C LYS A 254 22.56 2.99 5.57
N ALA A 255 21.36 3.53 5.73
CA ALA A 255 21.11 4.65 6.64
C ALA A 255 21.44 4.27 8.09
N GLY A 256 21.10 3.06 8.52
CA GLY A 256 21.44 2.53 9.85
C GLY A 256 22.94 2.40 10.08
N GLU A 257 23.68 1.82 9.12
CA GLU A 257 25.15 1.71 9.17
C GLU A 257 25.79 3.10 9.28
N GLN A 258 25.35 4.05 8.46
CA GLN A 258 25.90 5.40 8.52
C GLN A 258 25.51 6.16 9.79
N LEU A 259 24.33 5.91 10.35
CA LEU A 259 23.92 6.49 11.63
C LEU A 259 24.82 6.01 12.76
N GLU A 260 25.20 4.73 12.74
CA GLU A 260 26.14 4.15 13.71
C GLU A 260 27.50 4.88 13.65
N ASP A 261 28.02 5.13 12.45
CA ASP A 261 29.29 5.84 12.25
C ASP A 261 29.23 7.30 12.76
N GLU A 262 28.12 8.01 12.49
CA GLU A 262 27.94 9.38 12.98
C GLU A 262 27.79 9.42 14.50
N ILE A 263 27.04 8.48 15.09
CA ILE A 263 26.89 8.38 16.55
C ILE A 263 28.25 8.09 17.19
N ARG A 264 29.05 7.19 16.61
CA ARG A 264 30.41 6.89 17.08
C ARG A 264 31.30 8.13 17.03
N SER A 265 31.22 8.90 15.95
CA SER A 265 31.99 10.15 15.79
C SER A 265 31.55 11.25 16.76
N ALA A 266 30.25 11.35 17.02
CA ALA A 266 29.70 12.24 18.04
C ALA A 266 30.14 11.85 19.46
N LEU A 267 30.17 10.55 19.77
CA LEU A 267 30.68 10.02 21.04
C LEU A 267 32.19 10.29 21.21
N ALA A 268 32.99 10.13 20.15
CA ALA A 268 34.40 10.49 20.16
C ALA A 268 34.59 11.99 20.44
N SER A 269 33.78 12.85 19.82
CA SER A 269 33.78 14.29 20.12
C SER A 269 33.47 14.57 21.60
N ALA A 270 32.52 13.84 22.20
CA ALA A 270 32.22 13.98 23.62
C ALA A 270 33.41 13.57 24.52
N GLN A 271 34.20 12.56 24.12
CA GLN A 271 35.43 12.19 24.83
C GLN A 271 36.49 13.29 24.77
N THR A 272 36.64 13.97 23.62
CA THR A 272 37.52 15.16 23.52
C THR A 272 37.08 16.27 24.48
N GLY A 273 35.77 16.42 24.70
CA GLY A 273 35.23 17.30 25.74
C GLY A 273 35.74 16.99 27.15
N ASP A 274 35.90 15.71 27.50
CA ASP A 274 36.48 15.33 28.80
C ASP A 274 37.98 15.65 28.88
N ILE A 275 38.73 15.48 27.78
CA ILE A 275 40.15 15.87 27.71
C ILE A 275 40.31 17.37 27.95
N ILE A 276 39.46 18.18 27.34
CA ILE A 276 39.44 19.64 27.56
C ILE A 276 39.12 19.97 29.02
N ARG A 277 38.13 19.30 29.63
CA ARG A 277 37.81 19.48 31.06
C ARG A 277 39.03 19.20 31.92
N GLN A 278 39.75 18.10 31.68
CA GLN A 278 40.97 17.75 32.41
C GLN A 278 42.09 18.79 32.23
N GLN A 279 42.26 19.34 31.02
CA GLN A 279 43.21 20.43 30.77
C GLN A 279 42.86 21.69 31.58
N ILE A 280 41.58 22.07 31.62
CA ILE A 280 41.12 23.22 32.41
C ILE A 280 41.33 22.97 33.91
N GLU A 281 41.04 21.76 34.40
CA GLU A 281 41.30 21.38 35.80
C GLU A 281 42.78 21.49 36.16
N LEU A 282 43.68 21.06 35.26
CA LEU A 282 45.13 21.21 35.44
C LEU A 282 45.52 22.69 35.50
N ILE A 283 45.02 23.54 34.60
CA ILE A 283 45.28 24.99 34.62
C ILE A 283 44.82 25.59 35.95
N ILE A 284 43.62 25.24 36.43
CA ILE A 284 43.07 25.72 37.70
C ILE A 284 43.96 25.28 38.87
N ASP A 285 44.39 24.02 38.90
CA ASP A 285 45.24 23.47 39.95
C ASP A 285 46.61 24.19 39.99
N VAL A 286 47.25 24.37 38.83
CA VAL A 286 48.52 25.08 38.71
C VAL A 286 48.41 26.52 39.22
N ILE A 287 47.36 27.25 38.83
CA ILE A 287 47.11 28.61 39.35
C ILE A 287 46.93 28.59 40.88
N GLY A 288 46.25 27.57 41.41
CA GLY A 288 46.10 27.35 42.85
C GLY A 288 47.45 27.14 43.56
N GLN A 289 48.30 26.27 43.01
CA GLN A 289 49.64 25.99 43.54
C GLN A 289 50.56 27.21 43.46
N MET A 290 50.55 27.97 42.35
CA MET A 290 51.29 29.23 42.22
C MET A 290 50.88 30.24 43.30
N ARG A 291 49.57 30.36 43.57
CA ARG A 291 49.06 31.24 44.62
C ARG A 291 49.55 30.80 46.00
N ALA A 292 49.54 29.50 46.28
CA ALA A 292 50.03 28.95 47.54
C ALA A 292 51.54 29.22 47.72
N ILE A 293 52.35 29.00 46.68
CA ILE A 293 53.79 29.30 46.67
C ILE A 293 54.02 30.79 46.97
N ALA A 294 53.30 31.67 46.28
CA ALA A 294 53.41 33.12 46.47
C ALA A 294 53.02 33.60 47.88
N GLN A 295 52.16 32.85 48.59
CA GLN A 295 51.70 33.20 49.94
C GLN A 295 52.56 32.60 51.07
N THR A 296 53.22 31.48 50.81
CA THR A 296 53.90 30.68 51.85
C THR A 296 55.42 30.76 51.79
N ALA A 297 55.99 31.12 50.64
CA ALA A 297 57.43 31.24 50.49
C ALA A 297 57.98 32.44 51.29
N PRO A 298 59.10 32.25 52.04
CA PRO A 298 59.67 33.28 52.91
C PRO A 298 60.37 34.42 52.13
N ASP A 299 60.81 34.16 50.90
CA ASP A 299 61.47 35.13 50.02
C ASP A 299 61.25 34.79 48.54
N ASN A 300 61.59 35.75 47.67
CA ASN A 300 61.42 35.65 46.23
C ASN A 300 62.30 34.55 45.59
N THR A 301 63.43 34.20 46.20
CA THR A 301 64.32 33.13 45.72
C THR A 301 63.68 31.75 45.95
N THR A 302 63.02 31.57 47.09
CA THR A 302 62.29 30.34 47.40
C THR A 302 61.06 30.19 46.51
N VAL A 303 60.39 31.30 46.15
CA VAL A 303 59.31 31.30 45.15
C VAL A 303 59.80 30.71 43.82
N ASP A 304 60.93 31.18 43.30
CA ASP A 304 61.42 30.73 42.00
C ASP A 304 61.85 29.25 41.99
N VAL A 305 62.49 28.78 43.06
CA VAL A 305 62.83 27.35 43.22
C VAL A 305 61.58 26.48 43.26
N GLN A 306 60.54 26.90 43.99
CA GLN A 306 59.28 26.17 44.08
C GLN A 306 58.47 26.23 42.78
N LEU A 307 58.54 27.33 42.02
CA LEU A 307 57.95 27.41 40.69
C LEU A 307 58.67 26.50 39.68
N GLY A 308 59.99 26.36 39.77
CA GLY A 308 60.75 25.38 38.98
C GLY A 308 60.32 23.95 39.28
N ALA A 309 60.19 23.59 40.56
CA ALA A 309 59.69 22.27 40.98
C ALA A 309 58.24 22.01 40.54
N LEU A 310 57.38 23.03 40.59
CA LEU A 310 56.02 22.96 40.05
C LEU A 310 56.02 22.69 38.55
N MET A 311 56.89 23.36 37.79
CA MET A 311 57.02 23.17 36.34
C MET A 311 57.40 21.72 35.99
N GLU A 312 58.35 21.13 36.71
CA GLU A 312 58.69 19.71 36.58
C GLU A 312 57.53 18.78 36.96
N SER A 313 56.79 19.10 38.03
CA SER A 313 55.62 18.32 38.44
C SER A 313 54.51 18.33 37.39
N ILE A 314 54.29 19.48 36.74
CA ILE A 314 53.30 19.61 35.66
C ILE A 314 53.70 18.73 34.46
N ALA A 315 54.97 18.74 34.07
CA ALA A 315 55.47 17.91 32.96
C ALA A 315 55.18 16.41 33.17
N ASN A 316 55.30 15.94 34.41
CA ASN A 316 55.04 14.55 34.79
C ASN A 316 53.55 14.20 34.88
N SER A 317 52.66 15.20 34.92
CA SER A 317 51.21 15.01 35.01
C SER A 317 50.52 14.89 33.64
N TYR A 318 51.22 15.20 32.55
CA TYR A 318 50.64 15.18 31.22
C TYR A 318 50.45 13.78 30.67
N VAL A 319 49.28 13.58 30.08
CA VAL A 319 48.89 12.31 29.44
C VAL A 319 48.84 12.46 27.92
N MET A 320 48.74 13.69 27.40
CA MET A 320 48.55 13.95 25.97
C MET A 320 49.80 14.57 25.33
N LYS A 321 50.14 14.12 24.11
CA LYS A 321 51.28 14.63 23.32
C LYS A 321 51.25 16.15 23.16
N ILE A 322 50.07 16.73 22.88
CA ILE A 322 49.96 18.18 22.68
C ILE A 322 50.31 18.98 23.94
N GLN A 323 50.08 18.43 25.13
CA GLN A 323 50.47 19.07 26.38
C GLN A 323 52.00 19.06 26.55
N HIS A 324 52.64 17.93 26.21
CA HIS A 324 54.10 17.79 26.17
C HIS A 324 54.74 18.75 25.16
N ASP A 325 54.16 18.87 23.96
CA ASP A 325 54.66 19.75 22.89
C ASP A 325 54.61 21.23 23.32
N VAL A 326 53.50 21.66 23.95
CA VAL A 326 53.39 23.03 24.51
C VAL A 326 54.43 23.26 25.60
N HIS A 327 54.58 22.30 26.51
CA HIS A 327 55.54 22.41 27.60
C HIS A 327 56.98 22.49 27.12
N GLN A 328 57.36 21.64 26.17
CA GLN A 328 58.68 21.66 25.56
C GLN A 328 58.93 22.95 24.78
N GLY A 329 57.91 23.45 24.07
CA GLY A 329 58.00 24.70 23.31
C GLY A 329 58.23 25.93 24.17
N VAL A 330 57.69 25.96 25.39
CA VAL A 330 57.81 27.08 26.34
C VAL A 330 59.06 26.96 27.22
N THR A 331 59.37 25.76 27.73
CA THR A 331 60.45 25.56 28.70
C THR A 331 61.80 25.21 28.07
N GLY A 332 61.80 24.74 26.81
CA GLY A 332 63.00 24.20 26.15
C GLY A 332 63.50 22.88 26.74
N MET A 333 62.86 22.36 27.79
CA MET A 333 63.19 21.09 28.43
C MET A 333 62.37 19.98 27.76
N ALA A 334 63.03 18.88 27.40
CA ALA A 334 62.33 17.69 26.93
C ALA A 334 61.54 17.11 28.10
N ALA A 335 60.21 17.22 28.06
CA ALA A 335 59.36 16.45 28.96
C ALA A 335 59.64 14.95 28.74
N ALA A 336 59.65 14.16 29.81
CA ALA A 336 59.84 12.72 29.70
C ALA A 336 58.79 12.15 28.73
N GLN A 337 59.23 11.42 27.69
CA GLN A 337 58.29 10.83 26.74
C GLN A 337 57.27 9.96 27.49
N PRO A 338 55.98 10.02 27.13
CA PRO A 338 54.97 9.19 27.77
C PRO A 338 55.41 7.73 27.70
N SER A 339 55.44 7.05 28.86
CA SER A 339 55.78 5.62 28.90
C SER A 339 54.83 4.84 28.01
N GLU A 340 55.34 3.93 27.18
CA GLU A 340 54.54 3.09 26.27
C GLU A 340 53.43 2.26 26.96
N ASP A 341 53.44 2.19 28.29
CA ASP A 341 52.52 1.44 29.16
C ASP A 341 51.29 2.23 29.68
N LEU A 342 51.15 3.53 29.38
CA LEU A 342 49.91 4.26 29.69
C LEU A 342 48.83 3.87 28.69
N PRO A 343 47.56 3.71 29.11
CA PRO A 343 46.49 3.31 28.21
C PRO A 343 46.45 4.29 27.04
N ARG A 344 46.72 3.78 25.83
CA ARG A 344 46.64 4.54 24.59
C ARG A 344 45.21 5.02 24.44
N PHE A 345 44.94 6.24 24.88
CA PHE A 345 43.80 7.02 24.41
C PHE A 345 44.08 7.63 23.03
N GLU A 346 45.05 7.10 22.29
CA GLU A 346 45.09 7.22 20.83
C GLU A 346 44.12 6.22 20.22
N LEU A 347 42.86 6.62 20.11
CA LEU A 347 41.91 6.01 19.16
C LEU A 347 41.83 6.93 17.94
N PHE A 348 42.72 6.67 16.99
CA PHE A 348 42.44 6.85 15.56
C PHE A 348 42.73 5.55 14.85
#